data_AF-A0A7C4Q8Y1-F1
#
_entry.id   AF-A0A7C4Q8Y1-F1
#
_cell.length_a   1.000
_cell.length_b   1.000
_cell.length_c   1.000
_cell.angle_alpha   90.00
_cell.angle_beta   90.00
_cell.angle_gamma   90.00
#
_symmetry.space_group_name_H-M   'P 1'
#
loop_
_entity.id
_entity.type
_entity.pdbx_description
1 polymer ?
#
loop_
_entity_poly.entity_id
_entity_poly.type
_entity_poly.pdbx_seq_one_letter_code
_entity_poly.pdbx_strand_id
1 'polypeptide(L)'
;MHHVCMAMLWRVEATGNPRFPYRIAIEQDSKVLFAVRAQDAWPGPRGHLFCIRDGSEREERDLFVEKERVPVLQFERFGKSLRVLLDRPNRKRCEFLIIEKPYKTREGSYEQIFFRTQAGIHSHRSKSRVALQPAAVPMQIAVDVQERYPWRFPKAEVRRMKLPAGDYALLRSETIAAVVERKTFDNLLTDMGSIVTLHQSLSELAGFPFAALVIEANYGDFLDPERLQGRWPASHGYRIMAELQVMHPRLPIVFARTRKEANLWAYGFFRAVAKYLSQKEKESDALLTAEPVIPYGSDRRIEDRLLELLGSAVEGMTLDELALQCPDADRTLLQRTLQRFRAQGIVVRTGRGGTARWLSSALHRKG
;
A
#
# COMPACT_ATOMS: atom_id res chain seq x y z
N MET A 1 1.38 -12.50 27.88
CA MET A 1 0.81 -13.08 26.64
C MET A 1 1.84 -12.92 25.54
N HIS A 2 2.51 -14.00 25.15
CA HIS A 2 3.40 -13.97 24.00
C HIS A 2 2.54 -13.77 22.75
N HIS A 3 2.58 -12.58 22.15
CA HIS A 3 2.24 -12.45 20.75
C HIS A 3 3.21 -13.35 20.00
N VAL A 4 2.73 -14.47 19.48
CA VAL A 4 3.42 -15.18 18.40
C VAL A 4 3.53 -14.14 17.28
N CYS A 5 4.70 -13.54 17.13
CA CYS A 5 4.97 -12.65 16.01
C CYS A 5 4.96 -13.54 14.77
N MET A 6 3.83 -13.55 14.07
CA MET A 6 3.61 -14.42 12.91
C MET A 6 4.54 -13.97 11.79
N ALA A 7 5.42 -14.88 11.36
CA ALA A 7 6.51 -14.55 10.46
C ALA A 7 6.00 -14.41 9.02
N MET A 8 6.16 -13.21 8.45
CA MET A 8 5.99 -13.00 7.02
C MET A 8 7.15 -13.64 6.25
N LEU A 9 6.85 -14.29 5.12
CA LEU A 9 7.82 -15.01 4.31
C LEU A 9 7.85 -14.45 2.88
N TRP A 10 9.06 -14.24 2.38
CA TRP A 10 9.36 -14.00 0.98
C TRP A 10 9.66 -15.32 0.31
N ARG A 11 8.94 -15.64 -0.76
CA ARG A 11 9.09 -16.88 -1.52
C ARG A 11 9.35 -16.55 -2.99
N VAL A 12 10.39 -17.14 -3.56
CA VAL A 12 10.64 -17.11 -5.01
C VAL A 12 10.48 -18.52 -5.55
N GLU A 13 9.72 -18.65 -6.62
CA GLU A 13 9.43 -19.92 -7.26
C GLU A 13 9.62 -19.82 -8.77
N ALA A 14 10.09 -20.90 -9.39
CA ALA A 14 10.17 -21.00 -10.84
C ALA A 14 8.82 -21.48 -11.40
N THR A 15 8.26 -20.74 -12.35
CA THR A 15 6.92 -20.98 -12.90
C THR A 15 6.90 -21.85 -14.16
N GLY A 16 8.06 -22.06 -14.78
CA GLY A 16 8.16 -22.69 -16.10
C GLY A 16 7.71 -21.80 -17.27
N ASN A 17 7.20 -20.59 -17.01
CA ASN A 17 6.78 -19.67 -18.06
C ASN A 17 8.01 -18.95 -18.67
N PRO A 18 8.22 -18.98 -19.99
CA PRO A 18 9.41 -18.38 -20.61
C PRO A 18 9.43 -16.84 -20.54
N ARG A 19 8.27 -16.19 -20.44
CA ARG A 19 8.16 -14.72 -20.40
C ARG A 19 8.26 -14.17 -18.98
N PHE A 20 7.74 -14.90 -18.00
CA PHE A 20 7.82 -14.55 -16.58
C PHE A 20 8.20 -15.79 -15.75
N PRO A 21 9.47 -16.23 -15.81
CA PRO A 21 9.93 -17.48 -15.22
C PRO A 21 9.90 -17.51 -13.70
N TYR A 22 9.80 -16.37 -13.03
CA TYR A 22 9.81 -16.30 -11.57
C TYR A 22 8.49 -15.76 -11.03
N ARG A 23 7.97 -16.42 -10.00
CA ARG A 23 6.96 -15.90 -9.09
C ARG A 23 7.65 -15.43 -7.82
N ILE A 24 7.26 -14.25 -7.35
CA ILE A 24 7.75 -13.67 -6.09
C ILE A 24 6.53 -13.36 -5.25
N ALA A 25 6.46 -13.95 -4.05
CA ALA A 25 5.33 -13.80 -3.15
C ALA A 25 5.78 -13.42 -1.74
N ILE A 26 4.92 -12.63 -1.08
CA ILE A 26 4.99 -12.30 0.34
C ILE A 26 3.77 -12.95 0.97
N GLU A 27 4.02 -13.86 1.89
CA GLU A 27 3.01 -14.73 2.49
C GLU A 27 3.04 -14.59 4.01
N GLN A 28 1.87 -14.65 4.64
CA GLN A 28 1.70 -14.65 6.09
C GLN A 28 0.58 -15.62 6.43
N ASP A 29 0.83 -16.57 7.33
CA ASP A 29 -0.16 -17.56 7.78
C ASP A 29 -0.84 -18.30 6.61
N SER A 30 -0.03 -18.73 5.63
CA SER A 30 -0.48 -19.38 4.40
C SER A 30 -1.38 -18.52 3.50
N LYS A 31 -1.60 -17.24 3.82
CA LYS A 31 -2.26 -16.25 2.98
C LYS A 31 -1.22 -15.47 2.18
N VAL A 32 -1.44 -15.37 0.87
CA VAL A 32 -0.63 -14.52 0.00
C VAL A 32 -1.06 -13.06 0.21
N LEU A 33 -0.17 -12.24 0.77
CA LEU A 33 -0.41 -10.80 0.94
C LEU A 33 -0.15 -10.04 -0.36
N PHE A 34 0.90 -10.44 -1.09
CA PHE A 34 1.28 -9.85 -2.36
C PHE A 34 2.05 -10.87 -3.19
N ALA A 35 1.71 -11.02 -4.47
CA ALA A 35 2.47 -11.86 -5.39
C ALA A 35 2.52 -11.27 -6.80
N VAL A 36 3.66 -11.48 -7.44
CA VAL A 36 3.93 -11.03 -8.81
C VAL A 36 4.69 -12.08 -9.59
N ARG A 37 4.56 -12.02 -10.92
CA ARG A 37 5.46 -12.72 -11.84
C ARG A 37 6.46 -11.75 -12.48
N ALA A 38 7.69 -12.20 -12.65
CA ALA A 38 8.85 -11.40 -13.02
C ALA A 38 9.76 -12.14 -14.01
N GLN A 39 10.56 -11.38 -14.74
CA GLN A 39 11.60 -11.93 -15.64
C GLN A 39 12.81 -12.51 -14.91
N ASP A 40 13.04 -12.07 -13.68
CA ASP A 40 14.16 -12.50 -12.84
C ASP A 40 13.72 -12.55 -11.38
N ALA A 41 14.38 -13.37 -10.56
CA ALA A 41 14.15 -13.51 -9.13
C ALA A 41 14.53 -12.23 -8.35
N TRP A 42 15.44 -11.43 -8.90
CA TRP A 42 15.90 -10.17 -8.32
C TRP A 42 16.32 -9.19 -9.43
N PRO A 43 16.15 -7.85 -9.27
CA PRO A 43 16.55 -6.93 -10.32
C PRO A 43 18.07 -6.92 -10.51
N GLY A 44 18.48 -7.08 -11.75
CA GLY A 44 19.88 -7.06 -12.16
C GLY A 44 20.51 -5.64 -12.11
N PRO A 45 21.60 -5.40 -12.85
CA PRO A 45 22.40 -4.17 -12.76
C PRO A 45 21.61 -2.87 -13.02
N ARG A 46 20.56 -2.91 -13.86
CA ARG A 46 19.65 -1.78 -14.11
C ARG A 46 18.85 -1.37 -12.86
N GLY A 47 18.84 -2.21 -11.84
CA GLY A 47 18.26 -1.94 -10.53
C GLY A 47 16.72 -2.00 -10.49
N HIS A 48 16.05 -2.31 -11.60
CA HIS A 48 14.61 -2.50 -11.67
C HIS A 48 14.22 -3.59 -12.67
N LEU A 49 13.05 -4.20 -12.48
CA LEU A 49 12.41 -5.12 -13.41
C LEU A 49 10.90 -4.91 -13.43
N PHE A 50 10.27 -5.22 -14.56
CA PHE A 50 8.82 -5.14 -14.71
C PHE A 50 8.16 -6.41 -14.19
N CYS A 51 7.05 -6.25 -13.48
CA CYS A 51 6.25 -7.30 -12.89
C CYS A 51 4.80 -7.22 -13.36
N ILE A 52 4.15 -8.38 -13.37
CA ILE A 52 2.68 -8.49 -13.47
C ILE A 52 2.13 -9.09 -12.18
N ARG A 53 0.86 -8.80 -11.85
CA ARG A 53 0.18 -9.50 -10.75
C ARG A 53 0.19 -11.00 -10.99
N ASP A 54 0.44 -11.75 -9.93
CA ASP A 54 0.28 -13.19 -9.99
C ASP A 54 -1.21 -13.53 -9.90
N GLY A 55 -1.75 -14.09 -10.98
CA GLY A 55 -3.12 -14.61 -11.07
C GLY A 55 -3.18 -16.14 -11.10
N SER A 56 -2.08 -16.83 -10.78
CA SER A 56 -2.01 -18.29 -10.84
C SER A 56 -3.11 -18.95 -10.00
N GLU A 57 -3.74 -19.98 -10.55
CA GLU A 57 -4.61 -20.86 -9.78
C GLU A 57 -3.78 -21.75 -8.84
N ARG A 58 -4.43 -22.49 -7.94
CA ARG A 58 -3.71 -23.29 -6.93
C ARG A 58 -2.96 -24.45 -7.58
N GLU A 59 -3.59 -25.08 -8.55
CA GLU A 59 -3.09 -26.21 -9.34
C GLU A 59 -1.85 -25.80 -10.15
N GLU A 60 -1.82 -24.57 -10.69
CA GLU A 60 -0.62 -24.04 -11.32
C GLU A 60 0.51 -23.84 -10.32
N ARG A 61 0.21 -23.31 -9.12
CA ARG A 61 1.21 -23.06 -8.07
C ARG A 61 1.82 -24.36 -7.54
N ASP A 62 1.06 -25.44 -7.51
CA ASP A 62 1.55 -26.75 -7.08
C ASP A 62 2.64 -27.31 -8.03
N LEU A 63 2.71 -26.80 -9.27
CA LEU A 63 3.77 -27.13 -10.22
C LEU A 63 5.02 -26.25 -10.09
N PHE A 64 4.96 -25.18 -9.29
CA PHE A 64 6.09 -24.26 -9.17
C PHE A 64 7.18 -24.83 -8.27
N VAL A 65 8.43 -24.59 -8.67
CA VAL A 65 9.59 -25.08 -7.92
C VAL A 65 10.16 -23.96 -7.07
N GLU A 66 10.11 -24.11 -5.76
CA GLU A 66 10.72 -23.15 -4.82
C GLU A 66 12.23 -23.00 -5.08
N LYS A 67 12.66 -21.75 -5.17
CA LYS A 67 14.07 -21.36 -5.38
C LYS A 67 14.66 -20.63 -4.18
N GLU A 68 13.84 -19.84 -3.50
CA GLU A 68 14.27 -19.06 -2.34
C GLU A 68 13.13 -18.90 -1.34
N ARG A 69 13.47 -18.95 -0.06
CA ARG A 69 12.58 -18.65 1.06
C ARG A 69 13.35 -17.84 2.10
N VAL A 70 12.86 -16.64 2.42
CA VAL A 70 13.53 -15.70 3.32
C VAL A 70 12.51 -15.03 4.24
N PRO A 71 12.77 -14.90 5.55
CA PRO A 71 11.91 -14.11 6.43
C PRO A 71 11.83 -12.64 6.02
N VAL A 72 10.66 -12.03 6.17
CA VAL A 72 10.44 -10.61 5.91
C VAL A 72 10.43 -9.86 7.24
N LEU A 73 11.42 -8.98 7.43
CA LEU A 73 11.54 -8.15 8.63
C LEU A 73 10.56 -6.97 8.61
N GLN A 74 10.28 -6.42 7.42
CA GLN A 74 9.34 -5.31 7.26
C GLN A 74 8.64 -5.40 5.90
N PHE A 75 7.32 -5.24 5.91
CA PHE A 75 6.49 -5.10 4.72
C PHE A 75 5.51 -3.96 4.93
N GLU A 76 5.67 -2.86 4.18
CA GLU A 76 4.86 -1.67 4.36
C GLU A 76 4.44 -1.04 3.05
N ARG A 77 3.23 -0.47 3.02
CA ARG A 77 2.79 0.41 1.94
C ARG A 77 3.31 1.82 2.21
N PHE A 78 4.07 2.37 1.26
CA PHE A 78 4.57 3.74 1.28
C PHE A 78 4.13 4.48 0.01
N GLY A 79 3.00 5.19 0.10
CA GLY A 79 2.38 5.82 -1.07
C GLY A 79 2.07 4.78 -2.15
N LYS A 80 2.66 4.96 -3.34
CA LYS A 80 2.49 4.04 -4.49
C LYS A 80 3.39 2.80 -4.45
N SER A 81 4.28 2.68 -3.45
CA SER A 81 5.23 1.57 -3.35
C SER A 81 4.86 0.62 -2.22
N LEU A 82 5.14 -0.67 -2.39
CA LEU A 82 5.28 -1.63 -1.30
C LEU A 82 6.77 -1.80 -0.99
N ARG A 83 7.22 -1.42 0.19
CA ARG A 83 8.61 -1.56 0.63
C ARG A 83 8.79 -2.86 1.41
N VAL A 84 9.90 -3.53 1.13
CA VAL A 84 10.22 -4.83 1.71
C VAL A 84 11.66 -4.80 2.25
N LEU A 85 11.81 -5.25 3.49
CA LEU A 85 13.09 -5.56 4.11
C LEU A 85 13.14 -7.06 4.43
N LEU A 86 14.12 -7.75 3.86
CA LEU A 86 14.32 -9.19 4.01
C LEU A 86 15.43 -9.49 5.03
N ASP A 87 15.30 -10.61 5.72
CA ASP A 87 16.30 -11.10 6.68
C ASP A 87 17.45 -11.83 5.98
N ARG A 88 18.36 -11.06 5.38
CA ARG A 88 19.57 -11.57 4.73
C ARG A 88 20.66 -10.48 4.66
N PRO A 89 21.95 -10.84 4.52
CA PRO A 89 23.04 -9.86 4.49
C PRO A 89 23.01 -8.97 3.24
N ASN A 90 22.77 -9.56 2.07
CA ASN A 90 22.78 -8.88 0.77
C ASN A 90 21.40 -8.89 0.13
N ARG A 91 21.15 -7.95 -0.80
CA ARG A 91 19.85 -7.86 -1.52
C ARG A 91 18.65 -7.78 -0.55
N LYS A 92 18.81 -7.11 0.59
CA LYS A 92 17.80 -7.09 1.65
C LYS A 92 16.72 -6.02 1.50
N ARG A 93 16.97 -4.95 0.72
CA ARG A 93 16.04 -3.83 0.56
C ARG A 93 15.54 -3.71 -0.86
N CYS A 94 14.22 -3.67 -1.00
CA CYS A 94 13.59 -3.42 -2.27
C CYS A 94 12.20 -2.81 -2.12
N GLU A 95 11.61 -2.44 -3.25
CA GLU A 95 10.21 -2.06 -3.31
C GLU A 95 9.54 -2.56 -4.60
N PHE A 96 8.21 -2.70 -4.54
CA PHE A 96 7.36 -2.82 -5.71
C PHE A 96 6.61 -1.50 -5.90
N LEU A 97 7.00 -0.73 -6.90
CA LEU A 97 6.28 0.48 -7.29
C LEU A 97 5.07 0.09 -8.13
N ILE A 98 3.88 0.47 -7.68
CA ILE A 98 2.61 0.19 -8.34
C ILE A 98 2.08 1.50 -8.93
N ILE A 99 1.90 1.55 -10.24
CA ILE A 99 1.42 2.73 -10.96
C ILE A 99 0.20 2.35 -11.78
N GLU A 100 -0.86 3.14 -11.69
CA GLU A 100 -1.94 3.10 -12.66
C GLU A 100 -1.64 4.04 -13.83
N LYS A 101 -1.83 3.54 -15.06
CA LYS A 101 -1.76 4.32 -16.28
C LYS A 101 -3.10 4.27 -17.00
N PRO A 102 -3.61 5.40 -17.52
CA PRO A 102 -4.78 5.36 -18.38
C PRO A 102 -4.43 4.59 -19.66
N TYR A 103 -5.39 3.85 -20.20
CA TYR A 103 -5.25 3.31 -21.55
C TYR A 103 -5.19 4.48 -22.54
N LYS A 104 -4.37 4.34 -23.59
CA LYS A 104 -4.29 5.36 -24.65
C LYS A 104 -5.45 5.30 -25.63
N THR A 105 -6.10 4.14 -25.72
CA THR A 105 -7.03 3.80 -26.80
C THR A 105 -8.43 3.41 -26.33
N ARG A 106 -8.65 3.28 -25.02
CA ARG A 106 -9.96 2.95 -24.43
C ARG A 106 -10.12 3.65 -23.09
N GLU A 107 -11.35 3.76 -22.62
CA GLU A 107 -11.61 4.21 -21.26
C GLU A 107 -11.11 3.17 -20.24
N GLY A 108 -10.65 3.67 -19.09
CA GLY A 108 -10.07 2.86 -18.00
C GLY A 108 -8.56 3.02 -17.83
N SER A 109 -8.03 2.29 -16.85
CA SER A 109 -6.60 2.28 -16.50
C SER A 109 -6.06 0.84 -16.40
N TYR A 110 -4.74 0.70 -16.45
CA TYR A 110 -4.04 -0.54 -16.17
C TYR A 110 -2.94 -0.34 -15.14
N GLU A 111 -2.72 -1.38 -14.32
CA GLU A 111 -1.67 -1.43 -13.32
C GLU A 111 -0.32 -1.79 -13.98
N GLN A 112 0.73 -1.07 -13.61
CA GLN A 112 2.12 -1.43 -13.89
C GLN A 112 2.87 -1.57 -12.57
N ILE A 113 3.52 -2.72 -12.39
CA ILE A 113 4.34 -2.99 -11.22
C ILE A 113 5.81 -3.01 -11.62
N PHE A 114 6.64 -2.29 -10.89
CA PHE A 114 8.10 -2.32 -11.05
C PHE A 114 8.76 -2.75 -9.75
N PHE A 115 9.46 -3.88 -9.78
CA PHE A 115 10.30 -4.33 -8.68
C PHE A 115 11.66 -3.62 -8.78
N ARG A 116 12.00 -2.83 -7.76
CA ARG A 116 13.20 -1.99 -7.72
C ARG A 116 14.07 -2.33 -6.51
N THR A 117 15.38 -2.35 -6.75
CA THR A 117 16.40 -2.42 -5.69
C THR A 117 16.67 -1.03 -5.12
N GLN A 118 17.26 -0.97 -3.93
CA GLN A 118 17.77 0.29 -3.38
C GLN A 118 18.64 1.07 -4.38
N ALA A 119 19.56 0.40 -5.08
CA ALA A 119 20.41 1.04 -6.10
C ALA A 119 19.61 1.60 -7.29
N GLY A 120 18.63 0.85 -7.78
CA GLY A 120 17.73 1.30 -8.86
C GLY A 120 16.82 2.47 -8.49
N ILE A 121 16.45 2.58 -7.21
CA ILE A 121 15.73 3.74 -6.67
C ILE A 121 16.62 4.98 -6.71
N HIS A 122 17.89 4.86 -6.32
CA HIS A 122 18.84 5.98 -6.31
C HIS A 122 19.19 6.49 -7.72
N SER A 123 19.29 5.60 -8.71
CA SER A 123 19.64 5.98 -10.09
C SER A 123 18.48 6.66 -10.84
N HIS A 124 17.23 6.29 -10.55
CA HIS A 124 16.06 6.95 -11.12
C HIS A 124 15.72 8.26 -10.38
N ARG A 125 16.16 9.39 -10.94
CA ARG A 125 15.77 10.73 -10.48
C ARG A 125 14.32 11.06 -10.87
N SER A 126 13.34 10.65 -10.06
CA SER A 126 11.98 11.19 -10.20
C SER A 126 11.98 12.69 -9.91
N LYS A 127 11.32 13.50 -10.76
CA LYS A 127 11.26 14.98 -10.62
C LYS A 127 10.58 15.45 -9.34
N SER A 128 9.79 14.59 -8.69
CA SER A 128 9.22 14.81 -7.36
C SER A 128 9.57 13.62 -6.47
N ARG A 129 10.06 13.91 -5.26
CA ARG A 129 10.53 12.92 -4.27
C ARG A 129 9.58 12.76 -3.07
N VAL A 130 8.51 13.54 -2.99
CA VAL A 130 7.60 13.56 -1.82
C VAL A 130 6.28 12.88 -2.17
N ALA A 131 5.93 11.81 -1.45
CA ALA A 131 4.72 11.01 -1.70
C ALA A 131 3.41 11.79 -1.43
N LEU A 132 3.46 12.74 -0.51
CA LEU A 132 2.35 13.59 -0.11
C LEU A 132 2.43 14.97 -0.78
N GLN A 133 2.74 15.00 -2.08
CA GLN A 133 2.79 16.27 -2.79
C GLN A 133 1.46 17.02 -2.64
N PRO A 134 1.51 18.34 -2.36
CA PRO A 134 0.30 19.07 -2.08
C PRO A 134 -0.49 19.29 -3.38
N ALA A 135 -1.56 18.52 -3.57
CA ALA A 135 -2.67 18.99 -4.39
C ALA A 135 -3.44 20.04 -3.58
N ALA A 136 -4.20 20.91 -4.25
CA ALA A 136 -5.16 21.79 -3.58
C ALA A 136 -6.31 20.94 -3.01
N VAL A 137 -6.08 20.28 -1.88
CA VAL A 137 -7.13 19.64 -1.11
C VAL A 137 -7.74 20.72 -0.22
N PRO A 138 -9.06 20.98 -0.31
CA PRO A 138 -9.74 21.85 0.63
C PRO A 138 -9.48 21.37 2.07
N MET A 139 -9.12 22.27 2.97
CA MET A 139 -8.87 21.95 4.37
C MET A 139 -9.75 22.80 5.25
N GLN A 140 -10.36 22.16 6.25
CA GLN A 140 -11.05 22.82 7.34
C GLN A 140 -10.16 22.74 8.57
N ILE A 141 -9.80 23.89 9.13
CA ILE A 141 -8.96 23.98 10.32
C ILE A 141 -9.78 24.62 11.43
N ALA A 142 -9.95 23.89 12.53
CA ALA A 142 -10.47 24.44 13.77
C ALA A 142 -9.34 25.08 14.58
N VAL A 143 -9.65 26.22 15.17
CA VAL A 143 -8.79 26.95 16.11
C VAL A 143 -9.50 26.97 17.45
N ASP A 144 -8.81 26.60 18.52
CA ASP A 144 -9.40 26.62 19.86
C ASP A 144 -9.89 28.03 20.23
N VAL A 145 -11.01 28.11 20.95
CA VAL A 145 -11.58 29.40 21.38
C VAL A 145 -10.71 30.12 22.41
N GLN A 146 -9.91 29.40 23.18
CA GLN A 146 -9.03 29.95 24.21
C GLN A 146 -7.71 30.48 23.62
N GLU A 147 -7.36 30.10 22.38
CA GLU A 147 -6.14 30.57 21.72
C GLU A 147 -6.24 32.06 21.37
N ARG A 148 -5.63 32.90 22.20
CA ARG A 148 -5.78 34.38 22.13
C ARG A 148 -5.15 34.97 20.88
N TYR A 149 -4.02 34.42 20.47
CA TYR A 149 -3.24 34.93 19.34
C TYR A 149 -3.08 33.83 18.30
N PRO A 150 -4.13 33.51 17.54
CA PRO A 150 -4.08 32.37 16.64
C PRO A 150 -3.12 32.59 15.47
N TRP A 151 -2.56 31.49 14.98
CA TRP A 151 -1.93 31.41 13.67
C TRP A 151 -2.94 31.65 12.54
N ARG A 152 -2.43 31.88 11.33
CA ARG A 152 -3.25 32.19 10.15
C ARG A 152 -3.03 31.15 9.06
N PHE A 153 -4.14 30.65 8.51
CA PHE A 153 -4.16 29.63 7.45
C PHE A 153 -4.93 30.15 6.22
N PRO A 154 -4.32 30.98 5.36
CA PRO A 154 -5.03 31.76 4.35
C PRO A 154 -5.67 30.95 3.21
N LYS A 155 -5.32 29.66 3.04
CA LYS A 155 -5.89 28.78 2.00
C LYS A 155 -6.68 27.61 2.60
N ALA A 156 -7.10 27.74 3.86
CA ALA A 156 -7.98 26.80 4.54
C ALA A 156 -9.23 27.55 4.99
N GLU A 157 -10.34 26.83 5.11
CA GLU A 157 -11.51 27.31 5.83
C GLU A 157 -11.21 27.22 7.32
N VAL A 158 -11.20 28.36 8.02
CA VAL A 158 -10.86 28.42 9.44
C VAL A 158 -12.12 28.63 10.26
N ARG A 159 -12.35 27.78 11.26
CA ARG A 159 -13.47 27.90 12.21
C ARG A 159 -12.93 27.99 13.64
N ARG A 160 -13.63 28.69 14.52
CA ARG A 160 -13.32 28.71 15.95
C ARG A 160 -14.28 27.81 16.71
N MET A 161 -13.75 26.90 17.52
CA MET A 161 -14.55 26.01 18.35
C MET A 161 -13.75 25.54 19.56
N LYS A 162 -14.41 25.05 20.60
CA LYS A 162 -13.73 24.42 21.73
C LYS A 162 -13.15 23.07 21.28
N LEU A 163 -11.83 22.92 21.36
CA LEU A 163 -11.17 21.67 21.08
C LEU A 163 -11.07 20.83 22.37
N PRO A 164 -11.14 19.49 22.25
CA PRO A 164 -10.89 18.60 23.38
C PRO A 164 -9.43 18.65 23.85
N ALA A 165 -8.48 18.80 22.92
CA ALA A 165 -7.07 19.03 23.20
C ALA A 165 -6.39 19.71 21.99
N GLY A 166 -5.27 20.38 22.24
CA GLY A 166 -4.54 21.14 21.23
C GLY A 166 -5.16 22.51 20.94
N ASP A 167 -4.38 23.38 20.29
CA ASP A 167 -4.82 24.72 19.90
C ASP A 167 -5.39 24.77 18.48
N TYR A 168 -5.02 23.79 17.65
CA TYR A 168 -5.41 23.71 16.24
C TYR A 168 -5.76 22.29 15.87
N ALA A 169 -6.82 22.10 15.07
CA ALA A 169 -7.19 20.79 14.57
C ALA A 169 -7.52 20.83 13.07
N LEU A 170 -7.11 19.80 12.33
CA LEU A 170 -7.60 19.52 10.99
C LEU A 170 -8.91 18.75 11.11
N LEU A 171 -9.99 19.27 10.53
CA LEU A 171 -11.28 18.63 10.48
C LEU A 171 -11.45 17.86 9.17
N ARG A 172 -12.11 16.69 9.27
CA ARG A 172 -12.54 15.89 8.13
C ARG A 172 -13.89 15.24 8.46
N SER A 173 -14.90 15.52 7.65
CA SER A 173 -16.27 15.05 7.90
C SER A 173 -16.75 15.37 9.32
N GLU A 174 -16.46 16.58 9.81
CA GLU A 174 -16.76 17.07 11.16
C GLU A 174 -16.09 16.28 12.32
N THR A 175 -15.07 15.46 12.01
CA THR A 175 -14.23 14.78 13.01
C THR A 175 -12.80 15.32 13.01
N ILE A 176 -12.12 15.21 14.15
CA ILE A 176 -10.72 15.64 14.29
C ILE A 176 -9.79 14.60 13.66
N ALA A 177 -9.17 14.98 12.54
CA ALA A 177 -8.22 14.16 11.82
C ALA A 177 -6.79 14.35 12.32
N ALA A 178 -6.42 15.57 12.72
CA ALA A 178 -5.12 15.89 13.28
C ALA A 178 -5.22 17.03 14.29
N VAL A 179 -4.29 17.09 15.23
CA VAL A 179 -4.18 18.15 16.24
C VAL A 179 -2.76 18.69 16.34
N VAL A 180 -2.64 19.98 16.65
CA VAL A 180 -1.37 20.64 16.94
C VAL A 180 -1.54 21.48 18.20
N GLU A 181 -0.69 21.21 19.19
CA GLU A 181 -0.50 22.08 20.36
C GLU A 181 0.60 23.08 20.04
N ARG A 182 0.33 24.37 20.27
CA ARG A 182 1.30 25.45 20.13
C ARG A 182 1.87 25.76 21.50
N LYS A 183 3.19 25.79 21.60
CA LYS A 183 3.86 26.15 22.85
C LYS A 183 4.92 27.21 22.63
N THR A 184 4.86 28.30 23.37
CA THR A 184 5.95 29.29 23.39
C THR A 184 7.08 28.80 24.29
N PHE A 185 8.27 29.39 24.14
CA PHE A 185 9.39 29.12 25.03
C PHE A 185 9.02 29.35 26.50
N ASP A 186 8.47 30.52 26.84
CA ASP A 186 8.12 30.89 28.21
C ASP A 186 7.01 30.02 28.81
N ASN A 187 6.01 29.64 28.02
CA ASN A 187 4.96 28.74 28.49
C ASN A 187 5.54 27.36 28.79
N LEU A 188 6.41 26.83 27.92
CA LEU A 188 7.05 25.54 28.19
C LEU A 188 7.95 25.59 29.42
N LEU A 189 8.72 26.67 29.63
CA LEU A 189 9.52 26.84 30.84
C LEU A 189 8.65 26.87 32.12
N THR A 190 7.43 27.39 32.01
CA THR A 190 6.45 27.40 33.11
C THR A 190 5.91 25.99 33.34
N ASP A 191 5.51 25.29 32.26
CA ASP A 191 4.99 23.93 32.30
C ASP A 191 6.03 22.92 32.84
N MET A 192 7.33 23.16 32.61
CA MET A 192 8.43 22.37 33.21
C MET A 192 8.37 22.35 34.74
N GLY A 193 7.92 23.42 35.38
CA GLY A 193 7.74 23.47 36.84
C GLY A 193 6.59 22.60 37.35
N SER A 194 5.69 22.20 36.46
CA SER A 194 4.57 21.28 36.72
C SER A 194 4.64 20.09 35.76
N ILE A 195 5.81 19.45 35.71
CA ILE A 195 6.13 18.40 34.73
C ILE A 195 5.08 17.28 34.67
N VAL A 196 4.48 16.90 35.81
CA VAL A 196 3.42 15.88 35.88
C VAL A 196 2.19 16.29 35.07
N THR A 197 1.74 17.54 35.22
CA THR A 197 0.61 18.08 34.45
C THR A 197 0.96 18.17 32.97
N LEU A 198 2.19 18.59 32.64
CA LEU A 198 2.66 18.59 31.26
C LEU A 198 2.60 17.18 30.64
N HIS A 199 3.04 16.14 31.35
CA HIS A 199 2.91 14.76 30.86
C HIS A 199 1.46 14.35 30.63
N GLN A 200 0.53 14.71 31.51
CA GLN A 200 -0.89 14.41 31.33
C GLN A 200 -1.45 15.06 30.06
N SER A 201 -1.20 16.36 29.87
CA SER A 201 -1.65 17.09 28.68
C SER A 201 -1.05 16.54 27.38
N LEU A 202 0.24 16.15 27.40
CA LEU A 202 0.88 15.54 26.24
C LEU A 202 0.36 14.13 25.94
N SER A 203 0.00 13.35 26.97
CA SER A 203 -0.63 12.04 26.79
C SER A 203 -2.03 12.16 26.19
N GLU A 204 -2.83 13.13 26.63
CA GLU A 204 -4.13 13.43 26.04
C GLU A 204 -3.99 13.83 24.56
N LEU A 205 -3.06 14.73 24.25
CA LEU A 205 -2.75 15.15 22.88
C LEU A 205 -2.27 13.97 22.01
N ALA A 206 -1.44 13.07 22.55
CA ALA A 206 -0.94 11.89 21.85
C ALA A 206 -2.01 10.82 21.57
N GLY A 207 -3.22 10.97 22.14
CA GLY A 207 -4.37 10.11 21.88
C GLY A 207 -4.97 10.30 20.48
N PHE A 208 -4.69 11.41 19.80
CA PHE A 208 -5.21 11.69 18.47
C PHE A 208 -4.42 10.98 17.36
N PRO A 209 -5.05 10.63 16.23
CA PRO A 209 -4.40 9.86 15.15
C PRO A 209 -3.13 10.50 14.60
N PHE A 210 -3.16 11.83 14.44
CA PHE A 210 -2.04 12.65 14.02
C PHE A 210 -1.93 13.85 14.95
N ALA A 211 -1.02 13.77 15.91
CA ALA A 211 -0.79 14.82 16.89
C ALA A 211 0.62 15.40 16.76
N ALA A 212 0.83 16.65 17.15
CA ALA A 212 2.17 17.21 17.32
C ALA A 212 2.18 18.36 18.34
N LEU A 213 3.30 18.47 19.07
CA LEU A 213 3.63 19.65 19.86
C LEU A 213 4.61 20.51 19.06
N VAL A 214 4.27 21.77 18.81
CA VAL A 214 5.12 22.70 18.07
C VAL A 214 5.55 23.84 18.98
N ILE A 215 6.85 23.90 19.24
CA ILE A 215 7.49 24.82 20.16
C ILE A 215 8.10 25.98 19.37
N GLU A 216 7.71 27.22 19.71
CA GLU A 216 8.23 28.46 19.14
C GLU A 216 9.59 28.84 19.75
N ALA A 217 10.56 27.92 19.68
CA ALA A 217 11.93 28.08 20.19
C ALA A 217 12.91 27.14 19.45
N ASN A 218 14.21 27.38 19.58
CA ASN A 218 15.23 26.40 19.20
C ASN A 218 15.43 25.39 20.33
N TYR A 219 15.82 24.16 20.00
CA TYR A 219 16.21 23.17 21.02
C TYR A 219 17.34 23.69 21.92
N GLY A 220 18.33 24.37 21.33
CA GLY A 220 19.47 24.94 22.06
C GLY A 220 19.08 25.98 23.12
N ASP A 221 17.91 26.62 22.98
CA ASP A 221 17.44 27.61 23.97
C ASP A 221 17.18 26.98 25.35
N PHE A 222 16.88 25.68 25.40
CA PHE A 222 16.66 24.94 26.66
C PHE A 222 17.96 24.45 27.30
N LEU A 223 19.09 24.66 26.64
CA LEU A 223 20.43 24.29 27.11
C LEU A 223 21.29 25.52 27.45
N ASP A 224 20.77 26.72 27.18
CA ASP A 224 21.50 27.97 27.33
C ASP A 224 21.10 28.67 28.66
N PRO A 225 22.01 28.78 29.63
CA PRO A 225 21.75 29.47 30.89
C PRO A 225 21.27 30.91 30.73
N GLU A 226 21.73 31.63 29.69
CA GLU A 226 21.31 33.02 29.44
C GLU A 226 19.85 33.07 28.98
N ARG A 227 19.45 32.15 28.08
CA ARG A 227 18.06 32.02 27.62
C ARG A 227 17.13 31.56 28.73
N LEU A 228 17.60 30.68 29.60
CA LEU A 228 16.85 30.18 30.76
C LEU A 228 16.71 31.22 31.88
N GLN A 229 17.51 32.30 31.86
CA GLN A 229 17.45 33.44 32.79
C GLN A 229 17.41 33.01 34.27
N GLY A 230 18.14 31.95 34.62
CA GLY A 230 18.18 31.42 35.98
C GLY A 230 16.91 30.72 36.48
N ARG A 231 15.84 30.61 35.66
CA ARG A 231 14.61 29.88 36.05
C ARG A 231 14.88 28.40 36.26
N TRP A 232 15.78 27.84 35.47
CA TRP A 232 16.19 26.44 35.53
C TRP A 232 17.67 26.29 35.19
N PRO A 233 18.39 25.34 35.81
CA PRO A 233 19.70 24.93 35.34
C PRO A 233 19.61 24.31 33.93
N ALA A 234 20.62 24.55 33.08
CA ALA A 234 20.67 23.94 31.73
C ALA A 234 20.62 22.40 31.76
N SER A 235 21.20 21.77 32.79
CA SER A 235 21.11 20.32 33.01
C SER A 235 19.68 19.83 33.26
N HIS A 236 18.83 20.65 33.86
CA HIS A 236 17.43 20.34 34.08
C HIS A 236 16.62 20.45 32.78
N GLY A 237 16.86 21.51 32.00
CA GLY A 237 16.29 21.66 30.66
C GLY A 237 16.62 20.48 29.75
N TYR A 238 17.89 20.09 29.70
CA TYR A 238 18.35 18.88 29.00
C TYR A 238 17.57 17.62 29.41
N ARG A 239 17.46 17.38 30.73
CA ARG A 239 16.76 16.21 31.27
C ARG A 239 15.29 16.17 30.86
N ILE A 240 14.56 17.27 31.04
CA ILE A 240 13.14 17.31 30.69
C ILE A 240 12.96 17.12 29.19
N MET A 241 13.74 17.79 28.35
CA MET A 241 13.59 17.62 26.89
C MET A 241 13.84 16.17 26.45
N ALA A 242 14.81 15.48 27.07
CA ALA A 242 15.04 14.06 26.82
C ALA A 242 13.88 13.19 27.34
N GLU A 243 13.38 13.46 28.55
CA GLU A 243 12.28 12.73 29.18
C GLU A 243 10.98 12.82 28.36
N LEU A 244 10.63 14.01 27.88
CA LEU A 244 9.43 14.20 27.04
C LEU A 244 9.47 13.34 25.77
N GLN A 245 10.64 13.20 25.13
CA GLN A 245 10.80 12.38 23.92
C GLN A 245 10.65 10.88 24.20
N VAL A 246 11.16 10.41 25.34
CA VAL A 246 11.09 9.00 25.74
C VAL A 246 9.70 8.62 26.24
N MET A 247 9.07 9.50 27.01
CA MET A 247 7.76 9.26 27.61
C MET A 247 6.61 9.44 26.63
N HIS A 248 6.79 10.24 25.57
CA HIS A 248 5.79 10.46 24.52
C HIS A 248 6.34 10.10 23.12
N PRO A 249 6.79 8.86 22.88
CA PRO A 249 7.57 8.50 21.69
C PRO A 249 6.78 8.57 20.38
N ARG A 250 5.44 8.60 20.47
CA ARG A 250 4.54 8.73 19.30
C ARG A 250 4.15 10.18 19.01
N LEU A 251 4.50 11.12 19.88
CA LEU A 251 4.18 12.53 19.73
C LEU A 251 5.41 13.27 19.18
N PRO A 252 5.39 13.73 17.92
CA PRO A 252 6.41 14.62 17.41
C PRO A 252 6.45 15.91 18.22
N ILE A 253 7.62 16.21 18.79
CA ILE A 253 7.93 17.48 19.45
C ILE A 253 8.86 18.26 18.53
N VAL A 254 8.37 19.39 18.00
CA VAL A 254 9.00 20.14 16.93
C VAL A 254 9.47 21.50 17.44
N PHE A 255 10.77 21.76 17.35
CA PHE A 255 11.37 23.06 17.66
C PHE A 255 11.41 23.92 16.40
N ALA A 256 10.48 24.87 16.31
CA ALA A 256 10.26 25.65 15.11
C ALA A 256 10.87 27.05 15.16
N ARG A 257 11.69 27.38 16.17
CA ARG A 257 12.42 28.66 16.34
C ARG A 257 11.55 29.90 16.49
N THR A 258 10.73 30.22 15.49
CA THR A 258 9.87 31.41 15.46
C THR A 258 8.40 31.03 15.28
N ARG A 259 7.50 31.91 15.71
CA ARG A 259 6.05 31.80 15.44
C ARG A 259 5.71 31.60 13.96
N LYS A 260 6.44 32.27 13.06
CA LYS A 260 6.20 32.19 11.61
C LYS A 260 6.54 30.79 11.08
N GLU A 261 7.65 30.23 11.53
CA GLU A 261 8.08 28.87 11.18
C GLU A 261 7.18 27.81 11.80
N ALA A 262 6.74 27.99 13.05
CA ALA A 262 5.79 27.11 13.71
C ALA A 262 4.45 27.03 12.95
N ASN A 263 3.89 28.19 12.57
CA ASN A 263 2.69 28.24 11.73
C ASN A 263 2.91 27.54 10.37
N LEU A 264 4.04 27.81 9.71
CA LEU A 264 4.35 27.20 8.42
C LEU A 264 4.47 25.67 8.53
N TRP A 265 5.11 25.18 9.59
CA TRP A 265 5.24 23.75 9.87
C TRP A 265 3.87 23.12 10.10
N ALA A 266 3.03 23.71 10.97
CA ALA A 266 1.69 23.22 11.26
C ALA A 266 0.81 23.18 10.00
N TYR A 267 0.89 24.21 9.17
CA TYR A 267 0.20 24.24 7.88
C TYR A 267 0.70 23.15 6.93
N GLY A 268 2.00 22.90 6.86
CA GLY A 268 2.59 21.80 6.08
C GLY A 268 2.14 20.42 6.59
N PHE A 269 2.12 20.23 7.90
CA PHE A 269 1.67 19.02 8.57
C PHE A 269 0.20 18.70 8.25
N PHE A 270 -0.71 19.66 8.43
CA PHE A 270 -2.12 19.46 8.08
C PHE A 270 -2.34 19.15 6.60
N ARG A 271 -1.60 19.78 5.69
CA ARG A 271 -1.67 19.45 4.25
C ARG A 271 -1.22 18.02 3.96
N ALA A 272 -0.16 17.58 4.62
CA ALA A 272 0.34 16.22 4.47
C ALA A 272 -0.68 15.20 5.00
N VAL A 273 -1.26 15.43 6.19
CA VAL A 273 -2.30 14.56 6.77
C VAL A 273 -3.55 14.52 5.89
N ALA A 274 -4.05 15.68 5.46
CA ALA A 274 -5.20 15.76 4.57
C ALA A 274 -4.98 14.94 3.29
N LYS A 275 -3.79 15.06 2.69
CA LYS A 275 -3.41 14.30 1.50
C LYS A 275 -3.31 12.80 1.75
N TYR A 276 -2.69 12.41 2.86
CA TYR A 276 -2.53 11.01 3.25
C TYR A 276 -3.89 10.33 3.43
N LEU A 277 -4.79 10.96 4.18
CA LEU A 277 -6.13 10.45 4.41
C LEU A 277 -6.96 10.37 3.12
N SER A 278 -6.85 11.36 2.22
CA SER A 278 -7.51 11.30 0.90
C SER A 278 -6.96 10.23 -0.02
N GLN A 279 -5.71 9.81 0.15
CA GLN A 279 -5.16 8.65 -0.56
C GLN A 279 -5.70 7.34 0.04
N LYS A 280 -5.74 7.23 1.37
CA LYS A 280 -6.30 6.07 2.06
C LYS A 280 -7.78 5.84 1.76
N GLU A 281 -8.59 6.90 1.76
CA GLU A 281 -10.01 6.79 1.39
C GLU A 281 -10.18 6.30 -0.04
N LYS A 282 -9.41 6.84 -1.00
CA LYS A 282 -9.45 6.34 -2.37
C LYS A 282 -9.04 4.88 -2.50
N GLU A 283 -8.08 4.43 -1.70
CA GLU A 283 -7.71 3.01 -1.65
C GLU A 283 -8.82 2.14 -1.05
N SER A 284 -9.45 2.60 0.04
CA SER A 284 -10.58 1.92 0.68
C SER A 284 -11.80 1.89 -0.22
N ASP A 285 -12.15 3.01 -0.84
CA ASP A 285 -13.24 3.09 -1.83
C ASP A 285 -12.90 2.20 -3.01
N ALA A 286 -11.68 2.24 -3.57
CA ALA A 286 -11.31 1.31 -4.63
C ALA A 286 -11.37 -0.17 -4.21
N LEU A 287 -11.19 -0.50 -2.93
CA LEU A 287 -11.37 -1.85 -2.38
C LEU A 287 -12.86 -2.22 -2.22
N LEU A 288 -13.73 -1.25 -1.89
CA LEU A 288 -15.17 -1.43 -1.67
C LEU A 288 -16.01 -1.32 -2.96
N THR A 289 -15.59 -0.46 -3.88
CA THR A 289 -16.14 -0.23 -5.23
C THR A 289 -15.38 -1.02 -6.28
N ALA A 290 -14.32 -1.75 -5.89
CA ALA A 290 -14.00 -2.94 -6.65
C ALA A 290 -15.26 -3.81 -6.55
N GLU A 291 -16.14 -3.68 -7.55
CA GLU A 291 -16.78 -4.86 -8.13
C GLU A 291 -15.73 -5.95 -8.04
N PRO A 292 -16.05 -7.14 -7.46
CA PRO A 292 -15.07 -8.20 -7.30
C PRO A 292 -14.29 -8.20 -8.59
N VAL A 293 -12.98 -7.93 -8.52
CA VAL A 293 -12.17 -7.93 -9.73
C VAL A 293 -12.41 -9.31 -10.26
N ILE A 294 -13.33 -9.45 -11.21
CA ILE A 294 -13.53 -10.63 -11.99
C ILE A 294 -12.17 -10.66 -12.64
N PRO A 295 -11.26 -11.53 -12.16
CA PRO A 295 -9.87 -11.49 -12.55
C PRO A 295 -9.91 -11.47 -14.05
N TYR A 296 -9.49 -10.35 -14.65
CA TYR A 296 -9.81 -9.95 -16.03
C TYR A 296 -10.06 -11.20 -16.86
N GLY A 297 -11.35 -11.54 -16.96
CA GLY A 297 -11.80 -12.88 -17.30
C GLY A 297 -11.61 -13.05 -18.79
N SER A 298 -10.40 -13.38 -19.19
CA SER A 298 -10.08 -13.73 -20.56
C SER A 298 -9.18 -14.95 -20.63
N ASP A 299 -9.25 -15.84 -19.64
CA ASP A 299 -8.77 -17.23 -19.72
C ASP A 299 -9.02 -18.00 -18.40
N ARG A 300 -10.30 -18.22 -18.02
CA ARG A 300 -10.60 -19.62 -17.66
C ARG A 300 -10.55 -20.31 -19.01
N ARG A 301 -9.44 -20.98 -19.30
CA ARG A 301 -9.07 -21.38 -20.66
C ARG A 301 -10.30 -22.00 -21.29
N ILE A 302 -10.61 -21.58 -22.51
CA ILE A 302 -11.61 -22.26 -23.34
C ILE A 302 -11.39 -23.79 -23.33
N GLU A 303 -10.14 -24.20 -23.14
CA GLU A 303 -9.68 -25.55 -22.85
C GLU A 303 -10.42 -26.22 -21.68
N ASP A 304 -10.43 -25.63 -20.49
CA ASP A 304 -10.99 -26.25 -19.28
C ASP A 304 -12.52 -26.36 -19.37
N ARG A 305 -13.17 -25.31 -19.91
CA ARG A 305 -14.62 -25.32 -20.18
C ARG A 305 -15.00 -26.36 -21.22
N LEU A 306 -14.21 -26.50 -22.28
CA LEU A 306 -14.42 -27.55 -23.28
C LEU A 306 -14.23 -28.94 -22.66
N LEU A 307 -13.24 -29.13 -21.78
CA LEU A 307 -13.04 -30.41 -21.10
C LEU A 307 -14.17 -30.75 -20.13
N GLU A 308 -14.70 -29.76 -19.41
CA GLU A 308 -15.84 -29.94 -18.51
C GLU A 308 -17.12 -30.30 -19.30
N LEU A 309 -17.46 -29.50 -20.32
CA LEU A 309 -18.61 -29.74 -21.19
C LEU A 309 -18.55 -31.11 -21.87
N LEU A 310 -17.39 -31.48 -22.42
CA LEU A 310 -17.18 -32.77 -23.08
C LEU A 310 -17.03 -33.93 -22.09
N GLY A 311 -16.67 -33.64 -20.84
CA GLY A 311 -16.60 -34.60 -19.74
C GLY A 311 -17.97 -34.94 -19.14
N SER A 312 -18.97 -34.07 -19.30
CA SER A 312 -20.36 -34.33 -18.90
C SER A 312 -21.27 -34.80 -20.05
N ALA A 313 -20.89 -34.56 -21.31
CA ALA A 313 -21.69 -34.91 -22.48
C ALA A 313 -21.40 -36.34 -22.99
N VAL A 314 -22.20 -37.32 -22.54
CA VAL A 314 -22.08 -38.74 -22.93
C VAL A 314 -22.20 -38.94 -24.44
N GLU A 315 -23.10 -38.22 -25.10
CA GLU A 315 -23.29 -38.26 -26.56
C GLU A 315 -22.35 -37.32 -27.33
N GLY A 316 -21.44 -36.64 -26.63
CA GLY A 316 -20.61 -35.58 -27.18
C GLY A 316 -21.37 -34.31 -27.52
N MET A 317 -20.67 -33.31 -28.06
CA MET A 317 -21.27 -32.04 -28.49
C MET A 317 -20.81 -31.63 -29.89
N THR A 318 -21.70 -31.01 -30.66
CA THR A 318 -21.33 -30.40 -31.96
C THR A 318 -20.58 -29.09 -31.74
N LEU A 319 -19.88 -28.61 -32.78
CA LEU A 319 -19.23 -27.29 -32.73
C LEU A 319 -20.24 -26.15 -32.53
N ASP A 320 -21.46 -26.30 -33.06
CA ASP A 320 -22.55 -25.33 -32.86
C ASP A 320 -23.02 -25.30 -31.41
N GLU A 321 -23.21 -26.46 -30.80
CA GLU A 321 -23.57 -26.58 -29.38
C GLU A 321 -22.47 -26.01 -28.47
N LEU A 322 -21.20 -26.27 -28.77
CA LEU A 322 -20.06 -25.71 -28.02
C LEU A 322 -19.95 -24.19 -28.20
N ALA A 323 -20.22 -23.66 -29.40
CA ALA A 323 -20.24 -22.22 -29.64
C ALA A 323 -21.39 -21.53 -28.89
N LEU A 324 -22.53 -22.20 -28.71
CA LEU A 324 -23.65 -21.70 -27.92
C LEU A 324 -23.32 -21.62 -26.43
N GLN A 325 -22.58 -22.61 -25.91
CA GLN A 325 -22.17 -22.70 -24.51
C GLN A 325 -20.89 -21.88 -24.19
N CYS A 326 -20.19 -21.44 -25.23
CA CYS A 326 -18.99 -20.60 -25.17
C CYS A 326 -19.13 -19.37 -26.08
N PRO A 327 -20.06 -18.44 -25.79
CA PRO A 327 -20.34 -17.28 -26.64
C PRO A 327 -19.15 -16.29 -26.72
N ASP A 328 -18.22 -16.41 -25.78
CA ASP A 328 -16.99 -15.62 -25.65
C ASP A 328 -15.82 -16.16 -26.50
N ALA A 329 -15.96 -17.33 -27.15
CA ALA A 329 -14.96 -17.92 -28.03
C ALA A 329 -15.43 -17.98 -29.49
N ASP A 330 -14.59 -17.51 -30.41
CA ASP A 330 -14.90 -17.65 -31.84
C ASP A 330 -14.80 -19.11 -32.30
N ARG A 331 -15.52 -19.47 -33.37
CA ARG A 331 -15.55 -20.85 -33.90
C ARG A 331 -14.17 -21.36 -34.30
N THR A 332 -13.26 -20.47 -34.70
CA THR A 332 -11.90 -20.82 -35.13
C THR A 332 -11.06 -21.25 -33.92
N LEU A 333 -11.19 -20.55 -32.79
CA LEU A 333 -10.54 -20.85 -31.54
C LEU A 333 -11.03 -22.19 -30.96
N LEU A 334 -12.35 -22.42 -30.98
CA LEU A 334 -12.96 -23.70 -30.59
C LEU A 334 -12.41 -24.85 -31.44
N GLN A 335 -12.40 -24.70 -32.76
CA GLN A 335 -11.87 -25.71 -33.67
C GLN A 335 -10.38 -26.00 -33.43
N ARG A 336 -9.53 -24.97 -33.29
CA ARG A 336 -8.10 -25.15 -33.01
C ARG A 336 -7.88 -25.91 -31.71
N THR A 337 -8.64 -25.57 -30.68
CA THR A 337 -8.55 -26.20 -29.34
C THR A 337 -8.95 -27.66 -29.39
N LEU A 338 -10.07 -27.99 -30.03
CA LEU A 338 -10.57 -29.36 -30.20
C LEU A 338 -9.60 -30.23 -31.04
N GLN A 339 -9.01 -29.66 -32.10
CA GLN A 339 -7.99 -30.37 -32.89
C GLN A 339 -6.73 -30.65 -32.08
N ARG A 340 -6.29 -29.70 -31.23
CA ARG A 340 -5.15 -29.93 -30.33
C ARG A 340 -5.47 -31.02 -29.29
N PHE A 341 -6.66 -31.01 -28.69
CA PHE A 341 -7.08 -32.06 -27.76
C PHE A 341 -7.16 -33.43 -28.44
N ARG A 342 -7.59 -33.49 -29.70
CA ARG A 342 -7.58 -34.73 -30.49
C ARG A 342 -6.18 -35.22 -30.78
N ALA A 343 -5.25 -34.32 -31.12
CA ALA A 343 -3.85 -34.66 -31.30
C ALA A 343 -3.21 -35.20 -30.00
N GLN A 344 -3.67 -34.73 -28.84
CA GLN A 344 -3.24 -35.20 -27.52
C GLN A 344 -4.01 -36.45 -27.03
N GLY A 345 -4.98 -36.96 -27.81
CA GLY A 345 -5.78 -38.13 -27.44
C GLY A 345 -6.84 -37.88 -26.37
N ILE A 346 -7.11 -36.61 -26.02
CA ILE A 346 -8.05 -36.23 -24.94
C ILE A 346 -9.50 -36.30 -25.40
N VAL A 347 -9.77 -36.00 -26.68
CA VAL A 347 -11.10 -36.04 -27.28
C VAL A 347 -11.11 -36.82 -28.60
N VAL A 348 -12.26 -37.42 -28.92
CA VAL A 348 -12.53 -38.11 -30.18
C VAL A 348 -13.59 -37.34 -30.97
N ARG A 349 -13.49 -37.34 -32.30
CA ARG A 349 -14.49 -36.78 -33.20
C ARG A 349 -15.24 -37.91 -33.91
N THR A 350 -16.57 -37.93 -33.82
CA THR A 350 -17.44 -38.88 -34.51
C THR A 350 -18.33 -38.15 -35.54
N GLY A 351 -18.63 -38.82 -36.65
CA GLY A 351 -19.42 -38.24 -37.76
C GLY A 351 -18.62 -37.38 -38.75
N ARG A 352 -19.31 -36.81 -39.74
CA ARG A 352 -18.73 -35.98 -40.82
C ARG A 352 -19.55 -34.69 -40.99
N GLY A 353 -18.88 -33.60 -41.40
CA GLY A 353 -19.54 -32.32 -41.65
C GLY A 353 -19.91 -31.53 -40.38
N GLY A 354 -20.91 -30.65 -40.50
CA GLY A 354 -21.39 -29.78 -39.41
C GLY A 354 -22.08 -30.53 -38.26
N THR A 355 -22.51 -31.78 -38.49
CA THR A 355 -23.11 -32.65 -37.47
C THR A 355 -22.08 -33.48 -36.70
N ALA A 356 -20.78 -33.27 -36.94
CA ALA A 356 -19.75 -34.01 -36.23
C ALA A 356 -19.73 -33.65 -34.74
N ARG A 357 -19.71 -34.68 -33.89
CA ARG A 357 -19.70 -34.54 -32.43
C ARG A 357 -18.30 -34.80 -31.89
N TRP A 358 -17.94 -34.04 -30.86
CA TRP A 358 -16.70 -34.20 -30.10
C TRP A 358 -17.05 -34.85 -28.77
N LEU A 359 -16.26 -35.84 -28.36
CA LEU A 359 -16.46 -36.62 -27.12
C LEU A 359 -15.17 -36.67 -26.32
N SER A 360 -15.27 -36.72 -24.99
CA SER A 360 -14.13 -37.09 -24.16
C SER A 360 -13.70 -38.54 -24.43
N SER A 361 -12.40 -38.77 -24.65
CA SER A 361 -11.85 -40.12 -24.85
C SER A 361 -12.08 -41.03 -23.63
N ALA A 362 -12.22 -40.47 -22.43
CA ALA A 362 -12.51 -41.21 -21.20
C ALA A 362 -13.94 -41.78 -21.18
N LEU A 363 -14.90 -41.05 -21.74
CA LEU A 363 -16.29 -41.50 -21.89
C LEU A 363 -16.46 -42.43 -23.08
N HIS A 364 -15.75 -42.16 -24.19
CA HIS A 364 -15.84 -42.98 -25.40
C HIS A 364 -15.35 -44.43 -25.18
N ARG A 365 -14.42 -44.68 -24.26
CA ARG A 365 -13.94 -46.04 -23.93
C ARG A 365 -14.87 -46.82 -22.98
N LYS A 366 -15.88 -46.17 -22.39
CA LYS A 366 -16.82 -46.79 -21.44
C LYS A 366 -18.18 -47.13 -22.07
N GLY A 367 -18.40 -46.76 -23.34
CA GLY A 367 -19.63 -46.98 -24.08
C GLY A 367 -19.52 -48.05 -25.15
#